data_AF-A0A8C0GG45-F1
#
_entry.id   AF-A0A8C0GG45-F1
#
_cell.length_a   1.000
_cell.length_b   1.000
_cell.length_c   1.000
_cell.angle_alpha   90.00
_cell.angle_beta   90.00
_cell.angle_gamma   90.00
#
_symmetry.space_group_name_H-M   'P 1'
#
loop_
_entity.id
_entity.type
_entity.pdbx_description
1 polymer ?
#
loop_
_entity_poly.entity_id
_entity_poly.type
_entity_poly.pdbx_seq_one_letter_code
_entity_poly.pdbx_strand_id
1 'polypeptide(L)'
;STYTGSPQQLPGHTPSRTQHRGLVRGKGTVRGRVHLFTSEGAHIFTNTPLPPISLRYLYYWYYFVIYFSGGHINPAVSLAMCATGRLKWTKLPFYILAQFLGAFVGAAAVFGIYYDAFMNYSGGELIVTGSNATAHIFATYPAPHLSLISGFADQVMSTALLVLVVFAIFDTKNLGVPKGLEPIAVGLLILLLTCSLGMNSGCAMNPARDLSPRIFTAIAGWGFEVFTAGNNWWWVPTIAPMMGGVIGAFTYIIFIEIHHSDTHLEEDTDMYEKYELTNMEKAENLQSAPCLVLKQNDYIGHSANTVCLS
;
A
#
# COMPACT_ATOMS: atom_id res chain seq x y z
N SER A 1 -29.24 38.72 -39.39
CA SER A 1 -30.55 39.18 -39.89
C SER A 1 -31.65 38.56 -39.05
N THR A 2 -32.60 39.39 -38.60
CA THR A 2 -34.08 39.18 -38.59
C THR A 2 -34.65 37.73 -38.64
N TYR A 3 -35.72 37.38 -37.91
CA TYR A 3 -36.81 38.23 -37.36
C TYR A 3 -37.31 37.80 -35.96
N THR A 4 -38.05 38.70 -35.31
CA THR A 4 -38.83 38.51 -34.07
C THR A 4 -40.28 38.07 -34.34
N GLY A 5 -40.96 37.46 -33.36
CA GLY A 5 -42.42 37.26 -33.43
C GLY A 5 -43.05 36.45 -32.28
N SER A 6 -43.62 37.13 -31.28
CA SER A 6 -44.54 36.56 -30.26
C SER A 6 -46.01 36.80 -30.67
N PRO A 7 -47.01 36.11 -30.07
CA PRO A 7 -47.67 36.68 -28.89
C PRO A 7 -48.19 35.65 -27.84
N GLN A 8 -48.92 36.15 -26.84
CA GLN A 8 -49.48 35.47 -25.65
C GLN A 8 -50.91 34.87 -25.96
N GLN A 9 -51.71 34.19 -25.10
CA GLN A 9 -51.97 34.29 -23.65
C GLN A 9 -52.63 33.03 -22.99
N LEU A 10 -52.21 32.71 -21.74
CA LEU A 10 -53.02 32.39 -20.52
C LEU A 10 -53.98 31.14 -20.49
N PRO A 11 -54.68 30.80 -19.36
CA PRO A 11 -54.09 30.14 -18.16
C PRO A 11 -54.96 29.00 -17.52
N GLY A 12 -54.47 28.27 -16.48
CA GLY A 12 -55.40 27.52 -15.57
C GLY A 12 -54.88 26.44 -14.58
N HIS A 13 -55.11 26.69 -13.28
CA HIS A 13 -55.54 25.74 -12.19
C HIS A 13 -54.71 24.53 -11.64
N THR A 14 -53.99 24.81 -10.53
CA THR A 14 -54.08 24.22 -9.15
C THR A 14 -54.06 22.70 -8.83
N PRO A 15 -53.29 22.24 -7.81
CA PRO A 15 -53.25 20.86 -7.27
C PRO A 15 -54.15 20.62 -6.02
N SER A 16 -54.19 19.38 -5.49
CA SER A 16 -54.98 19.00 -4.30
C SER A 16 -54.26 18.03 -3.30
N ARG A 17 -54.78 18.00 -2.05
CA ARG A 17 -54.33 17.22 -0.87
C ARG A 17 -54.87 15.76 -0.88
N THR A 18 -54.58 14.80 0.04
CA THR A 18 -53.92 14.78 1.38
C THR A 18 -53.14 13.42 1.54
N GLN A 19 -52.85 12.72 2.65
CA GLN A 19 -53.19 12.73 4.09
C GLN A 19 -52.02 12.16 4.97
N HIS A 20 -52.29 11.62 6.17
CA HIS A 20 -51.29 11.12 7.14
C HIS A 20 -51.71 9.81 7.84
N ARG A 21 -50.73 9.04 8.34
CA ARG A 21 -50.74 8.37 9.66
C ARG A 21 -49.29 8.16 10.14
N GLY A 22 -49.09 8.02 11.46
CA GLY A 22 -47.77 7.76 12.06
C GLY A 22 -47.91 7.31 13.53
N LEU A 23 -46.84 6.76 14.13
CA LEU A 23 -46.89 6.29 15.53
C LEU A 23 -45.55 6.41 16.31
N VAL A 24 -45.60 7.26 17.35
CA VAL A 24 -44.89 7.26 18.65
C VAL A 24 -43.56 6.48 18.85
N ARG A 25 -42.49 7.27 19.01
CA ARG A 25 -41.41 7.21 20.05
C ARG A 25 -41.07 5.89 20.78
N GLY A 26 -39.76 5.60 20.82
CA GLY A 26 -39.08 4.94 21.95
C GLY A 26 -37.76 5.65 22.30
N LYS A 27 -37.44 5.85 23.59
CA LYS A 27 -36.12 6.36 24.05
C LYS A 27 -35.17 5.18 24.27
N GLY A 28 -33.92 5.28 23.82
CA GLY A 28 -32.88 4.28 24.07
C GLY A 28 -31.49 4.91 24.16
N THR A 29 -30.75 4.59 25.22
CA THR A 29 -29.43 5.17 25.52
C THR A 29 -28.39 4.80 24.46
N VAL A 30 -27.67 5.80 23.94
CA VAL A 30 -26.51 5.59 23.05
C VAL A 30 -25.32 5.07 23.88
N ARG A 31 -25.30 3.75 24.10
CA ARG A 31 -24.16 3.04 24.67
C ARG A 31 -23.21 2.67 23.54
N GLY A 32 -21.97 3.14 23.58
CA GLY A 32 -20.99 3.00 22.49
C GLY A 32 -20.85 1.54 22.01
N ARG A 33 -21.13 1.31 20.73
CA ARG A 33 -21.04 -0.02 20.12
C ARG A 33 -19.69 -0.18 19.44
N VAL A 34 -18.79 -0.94 20.05
CA VAL A 34 -17.63 -1.49 19.36
C VAL A 34 -18.14 -2.37 18.22
N HIS A 35 -17.87 -1.96 16.97
CA HIS A 35 -18.17 -2.79 15.81
C HIS A 35 -17.13 -3.90 15.70
N LEU A 36 -17.37 -4.99 16.43
CA LEU A 36 -16.81 -6.30 16.10
C LEU A 36 -17.25 -6.64 14.68
N PHE A 37 -16.29 -6.81 13.77
CA PHE A 37 -16.56 -7.20 12.38
C PHE A 37 -17.16 -8.61 12.37
N THR A 38 -18.42 -8.72 11.95
CA THR A 38 -19.12 -10.00 11.77
C THR A 38 -18.59 -10.74 10.54
N SER A 39 -18.63 -12.07 10.58
CA SER A 39 -17.98 -12.97 9.61
C SER A 39 -18.53 -12.98 8.18
N GLU A 40 -19.60 -12.22 7.90
CA GLU A 40 -20.33 -12.17 6.61
C GLU A 40 -19.41 -11.96 5.39
N GLY A 41 -18.36 -11.13 5.53
CA GLY A 41 -17.42 -10.85 4.44
C GLY A 41 -16.61 -12.04 3.93
N ALA A 42 -16.59 -13.17 4.66
CA ALA A 42 -15.82 -14.36 4.26
C ALA A 42 -16.50 -15.21 3.17
N HIS A 43 -17.82 -15.09 2.98
CA HIS A 43 -18.60 -16.02 2.16
C HIS A 43 -18.49 -15.82 0.63
N ILE A 44 -17.85 -14.75 0.17
CA ILE A 44 -17.68 -14.47 -1.28
C ILE A 44 -16.63 -15.42 -1.91
N PHE A 45 -15.71 -15.98 -1.12
CA PHE A 45 -14.61 -16.83 -1.60
C PHE A 45 -14.79 -18.34 -1.38
N THR A 46 -15.91 -18.81 -0.82
CA THR A 46 -16.07 -20.24 -0.44
C THR A 46 -16.59 -21.16 -1.53
N ASN A 47 -17.09 -20.62 -2.65
CA ASN A 47 -17.93 -21.36 -3.60
C ASN A 47 -17.29 -21.58 -5.00
N THR A 48 -15.97 -21.41 -5.14
CA THR A 48 -15.23 -21.78 -6.36
C THR A 48 -14.31 -22.98 -6.12
N PRO A 49 -14.16 -23.90 -7.09
CA PRO A 49 -13.30 -25.08 -6.94
C PRO A 49 -11.82 -24.72 -7.18
N LEU A 50 -11.25 -23.91 -6.29
CA LEU A 50 -9.81 -23.63 -6.19
C LEU A 50 -9.35 -23.93 -4.75
N PRO A 51 -8.11 -24.43 -4.55
CA PRO A 51 -7.70 -25.02 -3.27
C PRO A 51 -7.73 -24.00 -2.11
N PRO A 52 -8.70 -24.07 -1.17
CA PRO A 52 -9.00 -22.99 -0.23
C PRO A 52 -7.94 -22.83 0.88
N ILE A 53 -6.97 -23.74 0.93
CA ILE A 53 -5.87 -23.75 1.89
C ILE A 53 -4.78 -22.74 1.50
N SER A 54 -4.45 -22.62 0.22
CA SER A 54 -3.31 -21.82 -0.26
C SER A 54 -3.53 -20.31 -0.04
N LEU A 55 -4.70 -19.80 -0.44
CA LEU A 55 -5.05 -18.38 -0.30
C LEU A 55 -5.10 -17.95 1.18
N ARG A 56 -5.47 -18.86 2.09
CA ARG A 56 -5.52 -18.58 3.54
C ARG A 56 -4.12 -18.42 4.13
N TYR A 57 -3.15 -19.25 3.73
CA TYR A 57 -1.75 -19.06 4.13
C TYR A 57 -1.14 -17.80 3.49
N LEU A 58 -1.47 -17.49 2.24
CA LEU A 58 -1.03 -16.27 1.57
C LEU A 58 -1.51 -15.01 2.32
N TYR A 59 -2.78 -15.01 2.77
CA TYR A 59 -3.36 -13.95 3.61
C TYR A 59 -2.61 -13.81 4.95
N TYR A 60 -2.38 -14.90 5.70
CA TYR A 60 -1.65 -14.80 6.97
C TYR A 60 -0.18 -14.37 6.79
N TRP A 61 0.47 -14.81 5.71
CA TRP A 61 1.84 -14.39 5.37
C TRP A 61 1.91 -12.90 5.03
N TYR A 62 0.98 -12.40 4.20
CA TYR A 62 0.80 -10.97 3.90
C TYR A 62 0.71 -10.15 5.20
N TYR A 63 -0.19 -10.53 6.12
CA TYR A 63 -0.39 -9.78 7.36
C TYR A 63 0.85 -9.84 8.25
N PHE A 64 1.47 -11.02 8.40
CA PHE A 64 2.66 -11.18 9.25
C PHE A 64 3.86 -10.36 8.74
N VAL A 65 4.15 -10.42 7.44
CA VAL A 65 5.33 -9.74 6.87
C VAL A 65 5.15 -8.23 6.86
N ILE A 66 3.98 -7.73 6.46
CA ILE A 66 3.73 -6.29 6.32
C ILE A 66 3.57 -5.63 7.69
N TYR A 67 2.71 -6.19 8.57
CA TYR A 67 2.36 -5.56 9.86
C TYR A 67 3.55 -5.43 10.82
N PHE A 68 4.46 -6.41 10.85
CA PHE A 68 5.60 -6.41 11.78
C PHE A 68 6.89 -5.79 11.22
N SER A 69 7.10 -5.80 9.90
CA SER A 69 8.36 -5.32 9.28
C SER A 69 8.22 -4.14 8.31
N GLY A 70 7.00 -3.78 7.91
CA GLY A 70 6.76 -2.88 6.77
C GLY A 70 6.97 -3.56 5.40
N GLY A 71 7.24 -4.87 5.36
CA GLY A 71 7.33 -5.64 4.12
C GLY A 71 8.51 -5.28 3.21
N HIS A 72 9.58 -4.67 3.73
CA HIS A 72 10.67 -4.12 2.90
C HIS A 72 11.28 -5.13 1.90
N ILE A 73 11.57 -6.36 2.36
CA ILE A 73 12.13 -7.52 1.61
C ILE A 73 13.42 -7.18 0.79
N ASN A 74 13.99 -5.99 0.96
CA ASN A 74 15.06 -5.43 0.15
C ASN A 74 15.99 -4.55 1.01
N PRO A 75 17.32 -4.80 0.99
CA PRO A 75 18.31 -3.95 1.65
C PRO A 75 18.29 -2.49 1.19
N ALA A 76 18.05 -2.24 -0.11
CA ALA A 76 18.03 -0.89 -0.68
C ALA A 76 16.82 -0.07 -0.16
N VAL A 77 15.63 -0.67 -0.11
CA VAL A 77 14.44 -0.07 0.53
C VAL A 77 14.70 0.16 2.02
N SER A 78 15.33 -0.81 2.69
CA SER A 78 15.63 -0.69 4.13
C SER A 78 16.63 0.43 4.43
N LEU A 79 17.65 0.61 3.57
CA LEU A 79 18.60 1.73 3.65
C LEU A 79 17.90 3.06 3.34
N ALA A 80 17.06 3.13 2.32
CA ALA A 80 16.31 4.34 1.97
C ALA A 80 15.38 4.81 3.10
N MET A 81 14.70 3.86 3.76
CA MET A 81 13.89 4.13 4.96
C MET A 81 14.75 4.63 6.13
N CYS A 82 15.99 4.14 6.29
CA CYS A 82 16.92 4.69 7.28
C CYS A 82 17.45 6.09 6.92
N ALA A 83 17.84 6.29 5.66
CA ALA A 83 18.36 7.57 5.14
C ALA A 83 17.34 8.70 5.26
N THR A 84 16.05 8.38 5.19
CA THR A 84 14.93 9.33 5.31
C THR A 84 14.27 9.30 6.70
N GLY A 85 14.91 8.71 7.72
CA GLY A 85 14.45 8.72 9.12
C GLY A 85 13.28 7.79 9.46
N ARG A 86 12.62 7.21 8.46
CA ARG A 86 11.46 6.30 8.59
C ARG A 86 11.79 4.97 9.28
N LEU A 87 13.04 4.51 9.26
CA LEU A 87 13.52 3.33 9.98
C LEU A 87 14.72 3.68 10.87
N LYS A 88 14.69 3.26 12.15
CA LYS A 88 15.85 3.43 13.06
C LYS A 88 17.06 2.64 12.54
N TRP A 89 18.20 3.30 12.36
CA TRP A 89 19.47 2.69 11.89
C TRP A 89 19.87 1.41 12.64
N THR A 90 19.58 1.31 13.93
CA THR A 90 19.83 0.10 14.74
C THR A 90 19.03 -1.14 14.30
N LYS A 91 17.93 -0.99 13.55
CA LYS A 91 17.19 -2.09 12.94
C LYS A 91 17.78 -2.57 11.61
N LEU A 92 18.50 -1.71 10.88
CA LEU A 92 18.99 -1.99 9.53
C LEU A 92 19.81 -3.30 9.41
N PRO A 93 20.80 -3.61 10.27
CA PRO A 93 21.56 -4.86 10.14
C PRO A 93 20.69 -6.11 10.34
N PHE A 94 19.68 -6.05 11.22
CA PHE A 94 18.75 -7.17 11.44
C PHE A 94 17.81 -7.36 10.23
N TYR A 95 17.36 -6.26 9.62
CA TYR A 95 16.57 -6.31 8.37
C TYR A 95 17.39 -6.96 7.25
N ILE A 96 18.62 -6.50 7.03
CA ILE A 96 19.51 -7.03 5.99
C ILE A 96 19.81 -8.51 6.25
N LEU A 97 20.18 -8.90 7.47
CA LEU A 97 20.46 -10.29 7.82
C LEU A 97 19.26 -11.21 7.57
N ALA A 98 18.05 -10.80 8.00
CA ALA A 98 16.83 -11.58 7.76
C ALA A 98 16.47 -11.69 6.26
N GLN A 99 16.67 -10.63 5.49
CA GLN A 99 16.43 -10.60 4.04
C GLN A 99 17.40 -11.52 3.29
N PHE A 100 18.70 -11.49 3.63
CA PHE A 100 19.70 -12.39 3.07
C PHE A 100 19.41 -13.85 3.43
N LEU A 101 19.19 -14.18 4.72
CA LEU A 101 18.87 -15.55 5.14
C LEU A 101 17.59 -16.08 4.46
N GLY A 102 16.55 -15.25 4.35
CA GLY A 102 15.32 -15.60 3.62
C GLY A 102 15.56 -15.89 2.14
N ALA A 103 16.36 -15.07 1.46
CA ALA A 103 16.71 -15.26 0.06
C ALA A 103 17.60 -16.50 -0.17
N PHE A 104 18.53 -16.81 0.75
CA PHE A 104 19.33 -18.04 0.71
C PHE A 104 18.47 -19.30 0.84
N VAL A 105 17.57 -19.33 1.84
CA VAL A 105 16.65 -20.47 2.04
C VAL A 105 15.66 -20.58 0.89
N GLY A 106 15.21 -19.46 0.31
CA GLY A 106 14.39 -19.45 -0.91
C GLY A 106 15.11 -20.07 -2.12
N ALA A 107 16.38 -19.72 -2.34
CA ALA A 107 17.20 -20.32 -3.39
C ALA A 107 17.39 -21.83 -3.19
N ALA A 108 17.72 -22.25 -1.96
CA ALA A 108 17.86 -23.67 -1.60
C ALA A 108 16.55 -24.46 -1.80
N ALA A 109 15.40 -23.88 -1.43
CA ALA A 109 14.09 -24.49 -1.64
C ALA A 109 13.75 -24.63 -3.13
N VAL A 110 14.00 -23.60 -3.96
CA VAL A 110 13.81 -23.67 -5.42
C VAL A 110 14.71 -24.75 -6.03
N PHE A 111 15.99 -24.81 -5.64
CA PHE A 111 16.89 -25.85 -6.14
C PHE A 111 16.45 -27.25 -5.75
N GLY A 112 16.00 -27.47 -4.50
CA GLY A 112 15.50 -28.76 -4.05
C GLY A 112 14.21 -29.19 -4.75
N ILE A 113 13.27 -28.26 -4.99
CA ILE A 113 12.01 -28.55 -5.69
C ILE A 113 12.23 -28.89 -7.18
N TYR A 114 13.19 -28.23 -7.82
CA TYR A 114 13.50 -28.40 -9.24
C TYR A 114 14.74 -29.29 -9.52
N TYR A 115 15.24 -30.02 -8.52
CA TYR A 115 16.52 -30.74 -8.60
C TYR A 115 16.61 -31.68 -9.83
N ASP A 116 15.62 -32.55 -10.01
CA ASP A 116 15.56 -33.48 -11.15
C ASP A 116 15.50 -32.74 -12.50
N ALA A 117 14.84 -31.58 -12.55
CA ALA A 117 14.76 -30.74 -13.74
C ALA A 117 16.10 -30.07 -14.05
N PHE A 118 16.86 -29.62 -13.04
CA PHE A 118 18.24 -29.13 -13.21
C PHE A 118 19.13 -30.26 -13.75
N MET A 119 19.16 -31.42 -13.09
CA MET A 119 20.00 -32.55 -13.49
C MET A 119 19.69 -33.03 -14.91
N ASN A 120 18.41 -33.14 -15.27
CA ASN A 120 17.97 -33.56 -16.61
C ASN A 120 18.26 -32.51 -17.69
N TYR A 121 18.08 -31.21 -17.41
CA TYR A 121 18.36 -30.15 -18.39
C TYR A 121 19.86 -29.94 -18.64
N SER A 122 20.67 -30.01 -17.57
CA SER A 122 22.09 -29.67 -17.65
C SER A 122 23.02 -30.89 -17.76
N GLY A 123 22.47 -32.11 -17.84
CA GLY A 123 23.25 -33.35 -17.88
C GLY A 123 24.01 -33.66 -16.58
N GLY A 124 23.64 -33.01 -15.48
CA GLY A 124 24.35 -33.06 -14.20
C GLY A 124 25.42 -31.97 -14.01
N GLU A 125 25.80 -31.23 -15.06
CA GLU A 125 26.81 -30.16 -14.96
C GLU A 125 26.14 -28.81 -14.65
N LEU A 126 26.55 -28.14 -13.57
CA LEU A 126 25.94 -26.89 -13.11
C LEU A 126 26.78 -25.69 -13.57
N ILE A 127 26.54 -25.22 -14.80
CA ILE A 127 27.36 -24.16 -15.43
C ILE A 127 26.76 -22.75 -15.29
N VAL A 128 27.63 -21.74 -15.22
CA VAL A 128 27.26 -20.33 -14.99
C VAL A 128 27.07 -19.56 -16.29
N THR A 129 27.86 -19.86 -17.32
CA THR A 129 27.82 -19.23 -18.65
C THR A 129 27.67 -20.29 -19.76
N GLY A 130 27.28 -19.87 -20.97
CA GLY A 130 27.03 -20.78 -22.11
C GLY A 130 25.55 -21.12 -22.34
N SER A 131 25.28 -22.02 -23.29
CA SER A 131 23.92 -22.33 -23.76
C SER A 131 23.03 -23.01 -22.72
N ASN A 132 23.64 -23.81 -21.83
CA ASN A 132 22.95 -24.61 -20.81
C ASN A 132 23.12 -23.98 -19.42
N ALA A 133 23.45 -22.68 -19.35
CA ALA A 133 23.67 -21.96 -18.11
C ALA A 133 22.42 -21.93 -17.22
N THR A 134 22.57 -22.33 -15.96
CA THR A 134 21.46 -22.45 -15.00
C THR A 134 21.57 -21.49 -13.81
N ALA A 135 22.75 -20.91 -13.56
CA ALA A 135 22.97 -19.98 -12.46
C ALA A 135 22.09 -18.70 -12.54
N HIS A 136 21.69 -18.30 -13.76
CA HIS A 136 20.90 -17.10 -14.02
C HIS A 136 19.46 -17.16 -13.48
N ILE A 137 18.97 -18.36 -13.12
CA ILE A 137 17.68 -18.55 -12.44
C ILE A 137 17.73 -17.98 -11.01
N PHE A 138 18.90 -18.01 -10.38
CA PHE A 138 19.09 -17.62 -8.98
C PHE A 138 19.52 -16.17 -8.83
N ALA A 139 20.59 -15.76 -9.53
CA ALA A 139 21.18 -14.41 -9.47
C ALA A 139 21.29 -13.80 -10.88
N THR A 140 21.39 -12.48 -11.01
CA THR A 140 21.44 -11.85 -12.35
C THR A 140 22.85 -11.83 -12.92
N TYR A 141 22.94 -11.79 -14.24
CA TYR A 141 24.19 -11.63 -14.98
C TYR A 141 23.97 -10.60 -16.10
N PRO A 142 24.98 -9.81 -16.48
CA PRO A 142 24.82 -8.76 -17.47
C PRO A 142 24.71 -9.37 -18.87
N ALA A 143 23.94 -8.75 -19.75
CA ALA A 143 23.91 -9.13 -21.16
C ALA A 143 25.31 -8.97 -21.80
N PRO A 144 25.72 -9.81 -22.77
CA PRO A 144 27.10 -9.83 -23.29
C PRO A 144 27.62 -8.51 -23.91
N HIS A 145 26.74 -7.56 -24.20
CA HIS A 145 27.06 -6.24 -24.76
C HIS A 145 27.17 -5.13 -23.69
N LEU A 146 26.84 -5.41 -22.42
CA LEU A 146 26.70 -4.39 -21.38
C LEU A 146 28.04 -4.12 -20.67
N SER A 147 28.49 -2.86 -20.69
CA SER A 147 29.66 -2.46 -19.89
C SER A 147 29.32 -2.40 -18.39
N LEU A 148 30.31 -2.63 -17.51
CA LEU A 148 30.12 -2.50 -16.06
C LEU A 148 29.58 -1.12 -15.65
N ILE A 149 30.03 -0.04 -16.30
CA ILE A 149 29.60 1.33 -16.00
C ILE A 149 28.14 1.52 -16.41
N SER A 150 27.76 1.03 -17.60
CA SER A 150 26.38 1.04 -18.08
C SER A 150 25.46 0.23 -17.17
N GLY A 151 25.88 -0.98 -16.76
CA GLY A 151 25.12 -1.84 -15.86
C GLY A 151 25.01 -1.30 -14.43
N PHE A 152 26.02 -0.56 -13.96
CA PHE A 152 25.93 0.16 -12.69
C PHE A 152 24.89 1.29 -12.76
N ALA A 153 24.90 2.09 -13.82
CA ALA A 153 23.89 3.14 -14.03
C ALA A 153 22.47 2.56 -14.19
N ASP A 154 22.33 1.45 -14.91
CA ASP A 154 21.09 0.68 -15.08
C ASP A 154 20.50 0.20 -13.73
N GLN A 155 21.34 -0.36 -12.85
CA GLN A 155 20.93 -0.80 -11.51
C GLN A 155 20.65 0.37 -10.54
N VAL A 156 21.38 1.50 -10.65
CA VAL A 156 21.04 2.73 -9.90
C VAL A 156 19.68 3.27 -10.35
N MET A 157 19.45 3.40 -11.66
CA MET A 157 18.25 4.03 -12.21
C MET A 157 16.99 3.19 -11.97
N SER A 158 17.04 1.88 -12.23
CA SER A 158 15.91 0.97 -11.99
C SER A 158 15.52 0.93 -10.52
N THR A 159 16.49 0.91 -9.60
CA THR A 159 16.20 0.93 -8.15
C THR A 159 15.73 2.30 -7.66
N ALA A 160 16.21 3.40 -8.25
CA ALA A 160 15.71 4.73 -7.93
C ALA A 160 14.23 4.90 -8.32
N LEU A 161 13.83 4.41 -9.50
CA LEU A 161 12.42 4.38 -9.92
C LEU A 161 11.58 3.48 -9.01
N LEU A 162 12.09 2.29 -8.65
CA LEU A 162 11.42 1.39 -7.71
C LEU A 162 11.14 2.09 -6.37
N VAL A 163 12.15 2.69 -5.73
CA VAL A 163 11.98 3.29 -4.40
C VAL A 163 11.15 4.59 -4.44
N LEU A 164 11.30 5.41 -5.49
CA LEU A 164 10.48 6.61 -5.69
C LEU A 164 8.99 6.26 -5.77
N VAL A 165 8.62 5.26 -6.57
CA VAL A 165 7.20 4.88 -6.73
C VAL A 165 6.71 4.06 -5.53
N VAL A 166 7.56 3.29 -4.85
CA VAL A 166 7.22 2.68 -3.56
C VAL A 166 6.88 3.75 -2.52
N PHE A 167 7.65 4.84 -2.43
CA PHE A 167 7.32 5.96 -1.54
C PHE A 167 5.99 6.59 -1.95
N ALA A 168 5.76 6.84 -3.24
CA ALA A 168 4.50 7.38 -3.76
C ALA A 168 3.27 6.50 -3.48
N ILE A 169 3.42 5.17 -3.41
CA ILE A 169 2.35 4.20 -3.10
C ILE A 169 1.98 4.22 -1.61
N PHE A 170 2.97 4.40 -0.72
CA PHE A 170 2.78 4.34 0.73
C PHE A 170 2.60 5.72 1.41
N ASP A 171 2.73 6.83 0.68
CA ASP A 171 2.42 8.16 1.21
C ASP A 171 0.90 8.39 1.30
N THR A 172 0.42 8.67 2.51
CA THR A 172 -1.01 8.89 2.80
C THR A 172 -1.50 10.30 2.44
N LYS A 173 -0.62 11.26 2.13
CA LYS A 173 -0.98 12.59 1.63
C LYS A 173 -1.18 12.64 0.10
N ASN A 174 -0.73 11.60 -0.63
CA ASN A 174 -0.86 11.47 -2.08
C ASN A 174 -2.22 10.86 -2.49
N LEU A 175 -2.50 10.70 -3.80
CA LEU A 175 -3.57 9.82 -4.28
C LEU A 175 -3.21 8.35 -4.01
N GLY A 176 -3.41 7.92 -2.77
CA GLY A 176 -3.02 6.62 -2.26
C GLY A 176 -3.76 5.45 -2.93
N VAL A 177 -3.07 4.31 -2.99
CA VAL A 177 -3.66 3.03 -3.41
C VAL A 177 -4.73 2.59 -2.39
N PRO A 178 -5.87 1.99 -2.79
CA PRO A 178 -6.88 1.53 -1.85
C PRO A 178 -6.31 0.56 -0.81
N LYS A 179 -6.57 0.84 0.47
CA LYS A 179 -5.93 0.15 1.60
C LYS A 179 -6.05 -1.37 1.49
N GLY A 180 -4.90 -2.05 1.52
CA GLY A 180 -4.77 -3.49 1.33
C GLY A 180 -4.19 -3.90 -0.04
N LEU A 181 -4.32 -3.06 -1.07
CA LEU A 181 -3.85 -3.34 -2.44
C LEU A 181 -2.43 -2.84 -2.72
N GLU A 182 -1.76 -2.20 -1.76
CA GLU A 182 -0.42 -1.61 -1.91
C GLU A 182 0.62 -2.65 -2.39
N PRO A 183 0.67 -3.90 -1.88
CA PRO A 183 1.59 -4.91 -2.39
C PRO A 183 1.28 -5.40 -3.81
N ILE A 184 0.02 -5.27 -4.27
CA ILE A 184 -0.34 -5.54 -5.67
C ILE A 184 0.20 -4.42 -6.55
N ALA A 185 0.07 -3.16 -6.13
CA ALA A 185 0.68 -2.03 -6.84
C ALA A 185 2.21 -2.13 -6.90
N VAL A 186 2.88 -2.52 -5.81
CA VAL A 186 4.33 -2.78 -5.79
C VAL A 186 4.70 -3.99 -6.68
N GLY A 187 3.89 -5.05 -6.70
CA GLY A 187 4.10 -6.20 -7.61
C GLY A 187 3.99 -5.80 -9.09
N LEU A 188 2.99 -4.99 -9.45
CA LEU A 188 2.81 -4.46 -10.80
C LEU A 188 3.93 -3.49 -11.20
N LEU A 189 4.44 -2.67 -10.26
CA LEU A 189 5.61 -1.82 -10.45
C LEU A 189 6.88 -2.65 -10.75
N ILE A 190 7.13 -3.72 -9.99
CA ILE A 190 8.28 -4.60 -10.22
C ILE A 190 8.15 -5.30 -11.58
N LEU A 191 6.96 -5.76 -11.96
CA LEU A 191 6.69 -6.33 -13.28
C LEU A 191 6.98 -5.31 -14.40
N LEU A 192 6.45 -4.09 -14.29
CA LEU A 192 6.66 -3.02 -15.27
C LEU A 192 8.16 -2.69 -15.44
N LEU A 193 8.88 -2.46 -14.33
CA LEU A 193 10.31 -2.18 -14.37
C LEU A 193 11.11 -3.34 -14.99
N THR A 194 10.76 -4.58 -14.68
CA THR A 194 11.42 -5.77 -15.26
C THR A 194 11.14 -5.88 -16.76
N CYS A 195 9.91 -5.62 -17.22
CA CYS A 195 9.57 -5.63 -18.65
C CYS A 195 10.18 -4.46 -19.43
N SER A 196 10.39 -3.29 -18.81
CA SER A 196 10.93 -2.10 -19.49
C SER A 196 12.46 -1.98 -19.44
N LEU A 197 13.12 -2.46 -18.38
CA LEU A 197 14.56 -2.27 -18.15
C LEU A 197 15.34 -3.58 -18.00
N GLY A 198 14.66 -4.73 -17.81
CA GLY A 198 15.30 -6.00 -17.46
C GLY A 198 16.26 -6.58 -18.50
N MET A 199 16.18 -6.16 -19.77
CA MET A 199 17.00 -6.70 -20.87
C MET A 199 18.51 -6.48 -20.67
N ASN A 200 18.92 -5.41 -19.97
CA ASN A 200 20.33 -5.11 -19.74
C ASN A 200 20.97 -6.10 -18.74
N SER A 201 20.37 -6.22 -17.55
CA SER A 201 21.02 -6.86 -16.39
C SER A 201 20.08 -7.65 -15.47
N GLY A 202 18.87 -7.96 -15.96
CA GLY A 202 17.86 -8.73 -15.22
C GLY A 202 17.14 -7.97 -14.10
N CYS A 203 17.31 -6.64 -14.00
CA CYS A 203 16.70 -5.78 -12.97
C CYS A 203 16.80 -6.36 -11.55
N ALA A 204 18.02 -6.59 -11.04
CA ALA A 204 18.21 -7.14 -9.70
C ALA A 204 17.52 -6.31 -8.62
N MET A 205 17.72 -4.97 -8.62
CA MET A 205 17.07 -3.96 -7.77
C MET A 205 17.11 -4.17 -6.24
N ASN A 206 17.73 -5.25 -5.78
CA ASN A 206 17.66 -5.77 -4.43
C ASN A 206 18.90 -6.62 -4.12
N PRO A 207 19.82 -6.15 -3.26
CA PRO A 207 21.06 -6.86 -2.96
C PRO A 207 20.86 -8.26 -2.37
N ALA A 208 19.81 -8.49 -1.57
CA ALA A 208 19.52 -9.80 -1.00
C ALA A 208 19.01 -10.80 -2.05
N ARG A 209 18.23 -10.32 -3.04
CA ARG A 209 17.70 -11.09 -4.17
C ARG A 209 18.78 -11.55 -5.15
N ASP A 210 19.95 -10.92 -5.16
CA ASP A 210 21.08 -11.33 -6.01
C ASP A 210 22.17 -12.07 -5.22
N LEU A 211 22.79 -11.39 -4.24
CA LEU A 211 24.01 -11.88 -3.63
C LEU A 211 23.78 -13.12 -2.77
N SER A 212 22.61 -13.26 -2.13
CA SER A 212 22.34 -14.45 -1.31
C SER A 212 22.08 -15.72 -2.15
N PRO A 213 21.24 -15.70 -3.20
CA PRO A 213 21.15 -16.79 -4.16
C PRO A 213 22.48 -17.08 -4.89
N ARG A 214 23.32 -16.07 -5.13
CA ARG A 214 24.67 -16.23 -5.71
C ARG A 214 25.63 -16.97 -4.77
N ILE A 215 25.58 -16.69 -3.47
CA ILE A 215 26.32 -17.45 -2.45
C ILE A 215 25.79 -18.90 -2.37
N PHE A 216 24.47 -19.09 -2.50
CA PHE A 216 23.89 -20.44 -2.56
C PHE A 216 24.41 -21.23 -3.77
N THR A 217 24.37 -20.69 -4.98
CA THR A 217 24.83 -21.43 -6.18
C THR A 217 26.32 -21.76 -6.15
N ALA A 218 27.16 -20.88 -5.61
CA ALA A 218 28.58 -21.16 -5.38
C ALA A 218 28.81 -22.42 -4.53
N ILE A 219 27.99 -22.61 -3.49
CA ILE A 219 28.05 -23.75 -2.57
C ILE A 219 27.38 -25.00 -3.18
N ALA A 220 26.29 -24.83 -3.93
CA ALA A 220 25.46 -25.92 -4.44
C ALA A 220 26.04 -26.66 -5.66
N GLY A 221 27.08 -26.12 -6.31
CA GLY A 221 27.83 -26.83 -7.36
C GLY A 221 28.29 -25.98 -8.55
N TRP A 222 27.78 -24.74 -8.69
CA TRP A 222 28.20 -23.82 -9.76
C TRP A 222 29.61 -23.22 -9.54
N GLY A 223 30.19 -23.41 -8.35
CA GLY A 223 31.54 -22.96 -8.02
C GLY A 223 31.70 -21.44 -8.03
N PHE A 224 32.96 -20.98 -8.00
CA PHE A 224 33.28 -19.55 -7.85
C PHE A 224 33.10 -18.72 -9.12
N GLU A 225 32.80 -19.31 -10.29
CA GLU A 225 32.54 -18.56 -11.53
C GLU A 225 31.34 -17.59 -11.36
N VAL A 226 30.39 -17.90 -10.47
CA VAL A 226 29.25 -17.01 -10.14
C VAL A 226 29.69 -15.63 -9.62
N PHE A 227 30.93 -15.48 -9.15
CA PHE A 227 31.53 -14.21 -8.71
C PHE A 227 32.51 -13.59 -9.73
N THR A 228 32.92 -14.30 -10.79
CA THR A 228 33.85 -13.78 -11.81
C THR A 228 33.18 -13.48 -13.15
N ALA A 229 32.08 -14.18 -13.47
CA ALA A 229 31.27 -13.94 -14.66
C ALA A 229 30.78 -12.48 -14.74
N GLY A 230 30.66 -11.98 -15.98
CA GLY A 230 30.26 -10.59 -16.24
C GLY A 230 31.26 -9.55 -15.69
N ASN A 231 32.56 -9.82 -15.79
CA ASN A 231 33.65 -8.98 -15.26
C ASN A 231 33.52 -8.71 -13.76
N ASN A 232 33.36 -9.79 -12.98
CA ASN A 232 33.07 -9.76 -11.54
C ASN A 232 31.72 -9.08 -11.20
N TRP A 233 30.64 -9.39 -11.93
CA TRP A 233 29.37 -8.63 -11.88
C TRP A 233 28.77 -8.43 -10.47
N TRP A 234 28.92 -9.42 -9.57
CA TRP A 234 28.22 -9.55 -8.28
C TRP A 234 28.15 -8.29 -7.39
N TRP A 235 29.17 -7.42 -7.40
CA TRP A 235 29.18 -6.22 -6.57
C TRP A 235 28.24 -5.13 -7.12
N VAL A 236 27.94 -5.14 -8.42
CA VAL A 236 27.03 -4.17 -9.06
C VAL A 236 25.60 -4.28 -8.51
N PRO A 237 24.90 -5.42 -8.57
CA PRO A 237 23.57 -5.57 -7.95
C PRO A 237 23.61 -5.53 -6.41
N THR A 238 24.80 -5.55 -5.80
CA THR A 238 24.97 -5.36 -4.34
C THR A 238 25.01 -3.88 -3.95
N ILE A 239 25.72 -3.04 -4.73
CA ILE A 239 26.02 -1.64 -4.38
C ILE A 239 25.16 -0.64 -5.16
N ALA A 240 24.95 -0.84 -6.46
CA ALA A 240 24.18 0.08 -7.29
C ALA A 240 22.72 0.24 -6.81
N PRO A 241 22.00 -0.83 -6.42
CA PRO A 241 20.67 -0.68 -5.82
C PRO A 241 20.67 0.09 -4.49
N MET A 242 21.70 -0.05 -3.65
CA MET A 242 21.81 0.70 -2.39
C MET A 242 21.91 2.21 -2.64
N MET A 243 22.70 2.62 -3.64
CA MET A 243 22.76 4.02 -4.08
C MET A 243 21.46 4.47 -4.75
N GLY A 244 20.92 3.67 -5.67
CA GLY A 244 19.67 3.97 -6.38
C GLY A 244 18.50 4.18 -5.43
N GLY A 245 18.32 3.30 -4.44
CA GLY A 245 17.24 3.42 -3.46
C GLY A 245 17.30 4.70 -2.62
N VAL A 246 18.50 5.11 -2.19
CA VAL A 246 18.69 6.38 -1.47
C VAL A 246 18.40 7.58 -2.39
N ILE A 247 18.87 7.55 -3.63
CA ILE A 247 18.58 8.59 -4.63
C ILE A 247 17.07 8.71 -4.87
N GLY A 248 16.38 7.59 -5.17
CA GLY A 248 14.94 7.57 -5.43
C GLY A 248 14.10 8.11 -4.29
N ALA A 249 14.46 7.79 -3.05
CA ALA A 249 13.80 8.31 -1.85
C ALA A 249 13.98 9.83 -1.66
N PHE A 250 15.19 10.36 -1.88
CA PHE A 250 15.39 11.82 -1.82
C PHE A 250 14.76 12.55 -3.02
N THR A 251 14.72 11.95 -4.20
CA THR A 251 13.96 12.47 -5.34
C THR A 251 12.46 12.53 -5.02
N TYR A 252 11.89 11.50 -4.37
CA TYR A 252 10.50 11.56 -3.91
C TYR A 252 10.26 12.74 -2.94
N ILE A 253 11.14 12.90 -1.94
CA ILE A 253 11.04 13.99 -0.96
C ILE A 253 11.05 15.35 -1.67
N ILE A 254 12.07 15.59 -2.50
CA ILE A 254 12.34 16.91 -3.11
C ILE A 254 11.29 17.30 -4.16
N PHE A 255 10.75 16.34 -4.93
CA PHE A 255 9.82 16.65 -6.02
C PHE A 255 8.35 16.46 -5.65
N ILE A 256 8.00 15.66 -4.63
CA ILE A 256 6.61 15.37 -4.26
C ILE A 256 6.34 15.71 -2.80
N GLU A 257 7.06 15.12 -1.84
CA GLU A 257 6.68 15.17 -0.42
C GLU A 257 6.64 16.60 0.15
N ILE A 258 7.61 17.46 -0.21
CA ILE A 258 7.66 18.87 0.24
C ILE A 258 6.59 19.76 -0.41
N HIS A 259 5.87 19.26 -1.41
CA HIS A 259 4.79 19.99 -2.09
C HIS A 259 3.39 19.57 -1.61
N HIS A 260 3.29 18.62 -0.68
CA HIS A 260 2.01 18.29 -0.06
C HIS A 260 1.55 19.42 0.87
N SER A 261 0.40 20.01 0.56
CA SER A 261 -0.30 20.95 1.44
C SER A 261 -0.50 20.37 2.86
N ASP A 262 -0.47 21.23 3.87
CA ASP A 262 -0.83 20.86 5.25
C ASP A 262 -2.36 20.94 5.48
N THR A 263 -3.11 20.30 4.58
CA THR A 263 -4.59 20.33 4.53
C THR A 263 -5.25 19.86 5.83
N HIS A 264 -4.55 19.08 6.67
CA HIS A 264 -5.07 18.70 8.00
C HIS A 264 -5.26 19.90 8.94
N LEU A 265 -4.50 21.00 8.78
CA LEU A 265 -4.76 22.23 9.53
C LEU A 265 -6.07 22.90 9.08
N GLU A 266 -6.42 22.79 7.80
CA GLU A 266 -7.68 23.32 7.25
C GLU A 266 -8.85 22.39 7.62
N GLU A 267 -8.72 21.07 7.45
CA GLU A 267 -9.77 20.10 7.82
C GLU A 267 -10.12 20.11 9.31
N ASP A 268 -9.13 20.16 10.22
CA ASP A 268 -9.40 20.25 11.67
C ASP A 268 -10.02 21.60 12.04
N THR A 269 -9.64 22.70 11.37
CA THR A 269 -10.20 24.04 11.61
C THR A 269 -11.64 24.14 11.10
N ASP A 270 -11.92 23.70 9.87
CA ASP A 270 -13.28 23.62 9.30
C ASP A 270 -14.21 22.76 10.18
N MET A 271 -13.70 21.65 10.72
CA MET A 271 -14.45 20.80 11.66
C MET A 271 -14.79 21.56 12.94
N TYR A 272 -13.83 22.31 13.49
CA TYR A 272 -14.00 23.11 14.71
C TYR A 272 -14.96 24.29 14.52
N GLU A 273 -14.80 25.10 13.46
CA GLU A 273 -15.71 26.20 13.14
C GLU A 273 -17.13 25.70 12.90
N LYS A 274 -17.28 24.60 12.16
CA LYS A 274 -18.58 23.97 11.91
C LYS A 274 -19.21 23.44 13.20
N TYR A 275 -18.43 22.92 14.14
CA TYR A 275 -18.92 22.49 15.45
C TYR A 275 -19.41 23.69 16.28
N GLU A 276 -18.65 24.79 16.35
CA GLU A 276 -19.04 26.03 17.02
C GLU A 276 -20.29 26.67 16.41
N LEU A 277 -20.35 26.82 15.07
CA LEU A 277 -21.52 27.30 14.35
C LEU A 277 -22.77 26.44 14.66
N THR A 278 -22.63 25.12 14.63
CA THR A 278 -23.72 24.18 14.96
C THR A 278 -24.15 24.26 16.43
N ASN A 279 -23.32 24.79 17.33
CA ASN A 279 -23.67 24.99 18.74
C ASN A 279 -24.29 26.37 18.99
N MET A 280 -23.81 27.42 18.31
CA MET A 280 -24.44 28.74 18.32
C MET A 280 -25.85 28.70 17.71
N GLU A 281 -26.03 28.01 16.57
CA GLU A 281 -27.35 27.83 15.95
C GLU A 281 -28.34 27.11 16.90
N LYS A 282 -27.87 26.10 17.66
CA LYS A 282 -28.70 25.45 18.70
C LYS A 282 -29.06 26.39 19.84
N ALA A 283 -28.14 27.25 20.28
CA ALA A 283 -28.39 28.20 21.36
C ALA A 283 -29.43 29.27 20.94
N GLU A 284 -29.32 29.80 19.73
CA GLU A 284 -30.26 30.76 19.16
C GLU A 284 -31.66 30.13 18.93
N ASN A 285 -31.72 28.89 18.45
CA ASN A 285 -32.97 28.11 18.38
C ASN A 285 -33.58 27.80 19.76
N LEU A 286 -32.78 27.77 20.84
CA LEU A 286 -33.27 27.59 22.21
C LEU A 286 -33.84 28.89 22.80
N GLN A 287 -33.28 30.04 22.43
CA GLN A 287 -33.73 31.37 22.88
C GLN A 287 -34.95 31.88 22.09
N SER A 288 -35.11 31.46 20.83
CA SER A 288 -36.25 31.82 19.97
C SER A 288 -37.46 30.87 20.09
N ALA A 289 -37.35 29.80 20.88
CA ALA A 289 -38.44 28.86 21.11
C ALA A 289 -39.61 29.54 21.85
N PRO A 290 -40.84 29.60 21.28
CA PRO A 290 -41.96 30.28 21.91
C PRO A 290 -42.38 29.56 23.19
N CYS A 291 -42.51 30.32 24.28
CA CYS A 291 -42.86 29.79 25.60
C CYS A 291 -44.29 29.20 25.60
N LEU A 292 -44.38 27.89 25.37
CA LEU A 292 -45.64 27.16 25.25
C LEU A 292 -46.32 27.01 26.62
N VAL A 293 -47.21 27.95 26.92
CA VAL A 293 -48.14 27.89 28.06
C VAL A 293 -48.98 26.62 27.93
N LEU A 294 -48.63 25.60 28.70
CA LEU A 294 -49.37 24.34 28.77
C LEU A 294 -50.74 24.60 29.40
N LYS A 295 -51.78 24.51 28.58
CA LYS A 295 -53.16 24.74 29.00
C LYS A 295 -53.64 23.58 29.87
N GLN A 296 -53.65 23.80 31.17
CA GLN A 296 -54.08 22.82 32.17
C GLN A 296 -55.57 22.49 32.00
N ASN A 297 -55.89 21.19 32.00
CA ASN A 297 -57.24 20.68 32.27
C ASN A 297 -57.11 19.25 32.81
N ASP A 298 -57.44 19.12 34.09
CA ASP A 298 -57.10 18.04 35.02
C ASP A 298 -57.50 16.61 34.60
N TYR A 299 -56.67 15.65 35.02
CA TYR A 299 -57.15 14.47 35.77
C TYR A 299 -56.09 14.00 36.79
N ILE A 300 -56.31 14.37 38.06
CA ILE A 300 -55.91 13.69 39.31
C ILE A 300 -54.51 13.01 39.38
N GLY A 301 -53.58 13.58 40.17
CA GLY A 301 -52.52 12.78 40.80
C GLY A 301 -51.15 13.44 41.05
N HIS A 302 -50.95 13.95 42.27
CA HIS A 302 -49.66 14.27 42.93
C HIS A 302 -48.62 15.23 42.29
N SER A 303 -48.36 16.32 43.03
CA SER A 303 -47.02 16.88 43.30
C SER A 303 -46.16 17.33 42.11
N ALA A 304 -46.53 18.46 41.50
CA ALA A 304 -45.53 19.29 40.81
C ALA A 304 -44.57 19.93 41.83
N ASN A 305 -43.27 19.94 41.52
CA ASN A 305 -42.31 20.88 42.09
C ASN A 305 -41.23 21.17 41.04
N THR A 306 -41.42 22.26 40.30
CA THR A 306 -40.49 22.70 39.26
C THR A 306 -39.42 23.59 39.87
N VAL A 307 -38.15 23.24 39.68
CA VAL A 307 -37.03 24.19 39.81
C VAL A 307 -36.22 24.11 38.53
N CYS A 308 -36.37 25.11 37.67
CA CYS A 308 -35.37 25.41 36.64
C CYS A 308 -34.23 26.18 37.30
N LEU A 309 -33.00 25.97 36.81
CA LEU A 309 -31.88 26.86 37.04
C LEU A 309 -31.27 27.22 35.68
N SER A 310 -30.73 28.43 35.60
CA SER A 310 -30.06 29.00 34.43
C SER A 310 -28.68 28.38 34.16
#